data_AF-A0A439CSB1-F1
#
_entry.id   AF-A0A439CSB1-F1
#
_cell.length_a   1.000
_cell.length_b   1.000
_cell.length_c   1.000
_cell.angle_alpha   90.00
_cell.angle_beta   90.00
_cell.angle_gamma   90.00
#
_symmetry.space_group_name_H-M   'P 1'
#
loop_
_entity.id
_entity.type
_entity.pdbx_description
1 polymer ?
#
loop_
_entity_poly.entity_id
_entity_poly.type
_entity_poly.pdbx_seq_one_letter_code
_entity_poly.pdbx_strand_id
1 'polypeptide(L)'
;MPIDLPTEFSESYLIFQKYPRFIVSSAAYGPALWGLRDRLNRKKTILFTENPSDVVIPVREIQRNAQGRFEISKRNLLSEQRLKEWLGDTYERDTNNPAKFVGALATRPDPQCRFIFLITDSALAPLEMTRDCLLRILTYHQVMPTYIDFLLVYGAEEEDRELRYNAFRTRTTFINPEPGHIIPDLNRSGRQHEVCYNLKAVTPKDPTKNQFIRNRWRIRQSAVYHRLDLGTGSALWIIADPREAVKGVIGEVLPEGPVPRNFRFDSLSESFNSSLDTHLALAQWASDEWRWHLQSLEETIDNITRPALLFDDTNQLQPRIRPRAVTRVQEYEEKVNEAVMVMESNIKIMKSLLSSYKMLVEDADFPPTEAAACQKAVKGFSTRIGEFIYDLQTQVDRGKILSKIARDRKNIVLQQAQMHTAARQERLADSMWQFAERGQKEAIAMRTVTIITLLYLPPTFVSTFFSTDVVKYQDNGEDQVYFSRNALNSFLYVTIPLWAVTLLVVTLYYKWESWRREQRARGLLSHDPDIAEYWEKHSGTRADTGYDAMPRSFVQHLLGKEPKPAS
;
A
#
# COMPACT_ATOMS: atom_id res chain seq x y z
N MET A 1 40.44 36.27 -12.98
CA MET A 1 39.73 37.46 -13.49
C MET A 1 38.31 37.40 -12.97
N PRO A 2 37.66 38.53 -12.65
CA PRO A 2 36.23 38.54 -12.35
C PRO A 2 35.47 38.04 -13.59
N ILE A 3 34.56 37.09 -13.38
CA ILE A 3 33.65 36.56 -14.42
C ILE A 3 32.62 37.64 -14.70
N ASP A 4 32.44 37.99 -15.97
CA ASP A 4 31.38 38.91 -16.38
C ASP A 4 30.05 38.17 -16.40
N LEU A 5 29.09 38.64 -15.61
CA LEU A 5 27.80 38.00 -15.40
C LEU A 5 26.69 38.94 -15.87
N PRO A 6 25.72 38.45 -16.67
CA PRO A 6 24.56 39.25 -17.04
C PRO A 6 23.82 39.79 -15.81
N THR A 7 23.25 40.98 -15.95
CA THR A 7 22.48 41.63 -14.88
C THR A 7 21.31 40.76 -14.42
N GLU A 8 20.59 40.15 -15.37
CA GLU A 8 19.43 39.29 -15.08
C GLU A 8 19.82 38.04 -14.28
N PHE A 9 20.97 37.43 -14.60
CA PHE A 9 21.50 36.30 -13.84
C PHE A 9 21.89 36.73 -12.43
N SER A 10 22.61 37.85 -12.31
CA SER A 10 23.09 38.39 -11.05
C SER A 10 21.93 38.73 -10.13
N GLU A 11 20.93 39.46 -10.63
CA GLU A 11 19.70 39.77 -9.89
C GLU A 11 18.96 38.51 -9.45
N SER A 12 18.78 37.53 -10.35
CA SER A 12 18.15 36.24 -10.03
C SER A 12 18.86 35.51 -8.89
N TYR A 13 20.19 35.40 -8.97
CA TYR A 13 21.00 34.65 -8.00
C TYR A 13 21.10 35.35 -6.63
N LEU A 14 21.15 36.68 -6.59
CA LEU A 14 21.14 37.45 -5.34
C LEU A 14 19.90 37.19 -4.47
N ILE A 15 18.77 36.83 -5.10
CA ILE A 15 17.51 36.47 -4.44
C ILE A 15 17.14 34.99 -4.64
N PHE A 16 18.13 34.08 -4.71
CA PHE A 16 17.93 32.64 -4.93
C PHE A 16 16.88 32.01 -3.99
N GLN A 17 16.73 32.52 -2.76
CA GLN A 17 15.71 32.08 -1.79
C GLN A 17 14.27 32.23 -2.31
N LYS A 18 14.05 33.09 -3.31
CA LYS A 18 12.76 33.31 -3.98
C LYS A 18 12.55 32.42 -5.21
N TYR A 19 13.47 31.52 -5.53
CA TYR A 19 13.27 30.50 -6.56
C TYR A 19 11.97 29.70 -6.30
N PRO A 20 11.19 29.36 -7.35
CA PRO A 20 11.47 29.54 -8.77
C PRO A 20 10.97 30.88 -9.38
N ARG A 21 10.48 31.84 -8.58
CA ARG A 21 9.76 33.01 -9.10
C ARG A 21 10.60 33.98 -9.92
N PHE A 22 11.88 34.09 -9.62
CA PHE A 22 12.80 35.06 -10.21
C PHE A 22 13.90 34.36 -11.02
N ILE A 23 13.63 33.18 -11.56
CA ILE A 23 14.54 32.56 -12.53
C ILE A 23 14.60 33.42 -13.79
N VAL A 24 15.73 33.40 -14.51
CA VAL A 24 15.93 34.19 -15.75
C VAL A 24 14.76 34.00 -16.72
N SER A 25 14.37 32.75 -16.99
CA SER A 25 13.25 32.43 -17.87
C SER A 25 11.87 32.44 -17.22
N SER A 26 11.66 33.32 -16.23
CA SER A 26 10.39 33.42 -15.49
C SER A 26 9.17 33.67 -16.40
N ALA A 27 9.34 34.44 -17.47
CA ALA A 27 8.29 34.74 -18.44
C ALA A 27 7.75 33.48 -19.14
N ALA A 28 8.60 32.49 -19.42
CA ALA A 28 8.21 31.25 -20.10
C ALA A 28 7.27 30.36 -19.24
N TYR A 29 7.31 30.51 -17.92
CA TYR A 29 6.49 29.71 -16.99
C TYR A 29 5.27 30.46 -16.45
N GLY A 30 5.32 31.80 -16.43
CA GLY A 30 4.20 32.65 -16.05
C GLY A 30 3.65 32.31 -14.64
N PRO A 31 2.31 32.27 -14.46
CA PRO A 31 1.68 32.01 -13.17
C PRO A 31 2.01 30.65 -12.53
N ALA A 32 2.45 29.66 -13.30
CA ALA A 32 2.73 28.31 -12.79
C ALA A 32 3.83 28.30 -11.71
N LEU A 33 4.75 29.27 -11.75
CA LEU A 33 5.81 29.43 -10.75
C LEU A 33 5.28 29.66 -9.33
N TRP A 34 4.10 30.28 -9.19
CA TRP A 34 3.45 30.48 -7.90
C TRP A 34 3.03 29.15 -7.28
N GLY A 35 2.38 28.29 -8.08
CA GLY A 35 1.97 26.96 -7.63
C GLY A 35 3.16 26.10 -7.20
N LEU A 36 4.26 26.12 -7.96
CA LEU A 36 5.48 25.39 -7.63
C LEU A 36 6.12 25.89 -6.33
N ARG A 37 6.21 27.21 -6.14
CA ARG A 37 6.71 27.81 -4.90
C ARG A 37 5.86 27.39 -3.70
N ASP A 38 4.54 27.46 -3.84
CA ASP A 38 3.63 27.18 -2.74
C ASP A 38 3.67 25.70 -2.35
N ARG A 39 3.77 24.80 -3.32
CA ARG A 39 4.01 23.37 -3.07
C ARG A 39 5.33 23.13 -2.33
N LEU A 40 6.41 23.75 -2.76
CA LEU A 40 7.72 23.66 -2.09
C LEU A 40 7.68 24.21 -0.66
N ASN A 41 6.93 25.29 -0.43
CA ASN A 41 6.74 25.85 0.91
C ASN A 41 5.97 24.90 1.83
N ARG A 42 4.91 24.25 1.33
CA ARG A 42 4.12 23.29 2.11
C ARG A 42 4.93 22.07 2.55
N LYS A 43 5.88 21.61 1.72
CA LYS A 43 6.73 20.44 1.99
C LYS A 43 8.03 20.79 2.72
N LYS A 44 8.30 22.05 3.06
CA LYS A 44 9.59 22.52 3.61
C LYS A 44 10.07 21.71 4.82
N THR A 45 9.19 21.41 5.77
CA THR A 45 9.54 20.76 7.04
C THR A 45 9.84 19.28 6.91
N ILE A 46 9.42 18.65 5.80
CA ILE A 46 9.57 17.20 5.59
C ILE A 46 10.53 16.88 4.43
N LEU A 47 10.75 17.79 3.50
CA LEU A 47 11.63 17.57 2.34
C LEU A 47 13.12 17.80 2.67
N PHE A 48 13.43 18.62 3.66
CA PHE A 48 14.79 19.07 3.96
C PHE A 48 15.19 18.74 5.38
N THR A 49 16.48 18.51 5.60
CA THR A 49 17.05 18.41 6.94
C THR A 49 17.15 19.78 7.60
N GLU A 50 16.83 19.87 8.90
CA GLU A 50 16.93 21.10 9.68
C GLU A 50 18.35 21.37 10.19
N ASN A 51 19.13 20.31 10.43
CA ASN A 51 20.49 20.40 10.93
C ASN A 51 21.49 20.67 9.79
N PRO A 52 22.28 21.76 9.85
CA PRO A 52 23.32 22.03 8.85
C PRO A 52 24.47 20.99 8.83
N SER A 53 24.64 20.22 9.89
CA SER A 53 25.64 19.14 9.98
C SER A 53 25.32 17.94 9.09
N ASP A 54 24.06 17.77 8.74
CA ASP A 54 23.56 16.60 8.02
C ASP A 54 23.57 16.86 6.50
N VAL A 55 24.13 18.00 6.07
CA VAL A 55 24.27 18.36 4.67
C VAL A 55 25.34 17.48 4.03
N VAL A 56 24.95 16.70 3.02
CA VAL A 56 25.87 15.89 2.21
C VAL A 56 25.47 16.03 0.75
N ILE A 57 26.28 16.78 -0.01
CA ILE A 57 26.07 16.98 -1.45
C ILE A 57 27.31 16.46 -2.19
N PRO A 58 27.30 15.20 -2.64
CA PRO A 58 28.36 14.68 -3.50
C PRO A 58 28.30 15.32 -4.86
N VAL A 59 29.48 15.67 -5.36
CA VAL A 59 29.66 16.19 -6.71
C VAL A 59 30.75 15.40 -7.44
N ARG A 60 30.56 15.24 -8.74
CA ARG A 60 31.61 14.76 -9.66
C ARG A 60 31.76 15.75 -10.79
N GLU A 61 32.99 16.15 -11.08
CA GLU A 61 33.28 17.12 -12.13
C GLU A 61 34.32 16.56 -13.09
N ILE A 62 34.03 16.70 -14.38
CA ILE A 62 34.91 16.34 -15.48
C ILE A 62 35.44 17.62 -16.10
N GLN A 63 36.73 17.84 -15.95
CA GLN A 63 37.40 19.04 -16.44
C GLN A 63 38.79 18.72 -16.94
N ARG A 64 39.36 19.62 -17.75
CA ARG A 64 40.75 19.48 -18.19
C ARG A 64 41.70 19.76 -17.03
N ASN A 65 42.67 18.88 -16.82
CA ASN A 65 43.76 19.10 -15.89
C ASN A 65 44.82 20.04 -16.50
N ALA A 66 45.87 20.36 -15.74
CA ALA A 66 46.95 21.23 -16.21
C ALA A 66 47.69 20.73 -17.47
N GLN A 67 47.55 19.44 -17.79
CA GLN A 67 48.12 18.80 -18.99
C GLN A 67 47.12 18.76 -20.17
N GLY A 68 45.95 19.38 -20.03
CA GLY A 68 44.91 19.45 -21.06
C GLY A 68 44.06 18.19 -21.22
N ARG A 69 44.27 17.15 -20.40
CA ARG A 69 43.50 15.90 -20.43
C ARG A 69 42.31 15.97 -19.49
N PHE A 70 41.19 15.33 -19.86
CA PHE A 70 40.03 15.26 -18.97
C PHE A 70 40.28 14.33 -17.78
N GLU A 71 39.94 14.82 -16.60
CA GLU A 71 40.06 14.12 -15.33
C GLU A 71 38.76 14.29 -14.52
N ILE A 72 38.38 13.23 -13.83
CA ILE A 72 37.19 13.13 -13.00
C ILE A 72 37.60 13.38 -11.55
N SER A 73 37.07 14.44 -10.96
CA SER A 73 37.26 14.73 -9.53
C SER A 73 35.98 14.44 -8.74
N LYS A 74 36.12 13.87 -7.54
CA LYS A 74 35.02 13.55 -6.63
C LYS A 74 35.14 14.38 -5.35
N ARG A 75 34.06 15.00 -4.91
CA ARG A 75 34.03 15.77 -3.65
C ARG A 75 32.69 15.59 -2.95
N ASN A 76 32.68 15.64 -1.62
CA ASN A 76 31.46 15.72 -0.82
C ASN A 76 31.41 17.11 -0.18
N LEU A 77 30.38 17.89 -0.51
CA LEU A 77 30.16 19.21 0.08
C LEU A 77 29.31 19.03 1.34
N LEU A 78 29.93 19.30 2.50
CA LEU A 78 29.35 19.00 3.82
C LEU A 78 28.69 20.20 4.51
N SER A 79 28.61 21.35 3.82
CA SER A 79 27.99 22.57 4.36
C SER A 79 27.64 23.57 3.25
N GLU A 80 26.76 24.52 3.55
CA GLU A 80 26.42 25.60 2.61
C GLU A 80 27.65 26.46 2.26
N GLN A 81 28.56 26.69 3.22
CA GLN A 81 29.80 27.43 2.96
C GLN A 81 30.69 26.70 1.95
N ARG A 82 30.86 25.38 2.09
CA ARG A 82 31.60 24.55 1.13
C ARG A 82 30.94 24.58 -0.25
N LEU A 83 29.61 24.60 -0.32
CA LEU A 83 28.86 24.75 -1.56
C LEU A 83 29.14 26.11 -2.23
N LYS A 84 29.12 27.22 -1.46
CA LYS A 84 29.49 28.55 -1.96
C LYS A 84 30.92 28.58 -2.49
N GLU A 85 31.88 28.12 -1.70
CA GLU A 85 33.30 28.03 -2.09
C GLU A 85 33.48 27.22 -3.38
N TRP A 86 32.71 26.13 -3.53
CA TRP A 86 32.77 25.27 -4.70
C TRP A 86 32.18 25.93 -5.96
N LEU A 87 31.06 26.64 -5.84
CA LEU A 87 30.50 27.47 -6.92
C LEU A 87 31.38 28.68 -7.26
N GLY A 88 32.41 28.95 -6.44
CA GLY A 88 33.22 30.15 -6.57
C GLY A 88 32.46 31.41 -6.14
N ASP A 89 31.45 31.24 -5.30
CA ASP A 89 30.61 32.29 -4.76
C ASP A 89 31.25 32.87 -3.49
N THR A 90 31.84 34.05 -3.65
CA THR A 90 32.46 34.84 -2.55
C THR A 90 31.53 35.95 -2.06
N TYR A 91 30.27 35.94 -2.49
CA TYR A 91 29.26 36.90 -2.12
C TYR A 91 29.03 36.94 -0.62
N GLU A 92 29.17 38.12 -0.04
CA GLU A 92 28.74 38.43 1.31
C GLU A 92 27.98 39.76 1.34
N ARG A 93 26.98 39.86 2.23
CA ARG A 93 26.35 41.15 2.51
C ARG A 93 27.35 42.01 3.25
N ASP A 94 27.49 43.26 2.80
CA ASP A 94 28.31 44.22 3.51
C ASP A 94 27.74 44.41 4.93
N THR A 95 28.60 44.21 5.93
CA THR A 95 28.25 44.33 7.35
C THR A 95 27.88 45.76 7.72
N ASN A 96 28.37 46.75 6.97
CA ASN A 96 28.14 48.17 7.22
C ASN A 96 26.99 48.75 6.39
N ASN A 97 26.60 48.09 5.30
CA ASN A 97 25.47 48.50 4.47
C ASN A 97 24.74 47.27 3.91
N PRO A 98 23.65 46.80 4.54
CA PRO A 98 22.94 45.60 4.08
C PRO A 98 22.28 45.72 2.70
N ALA A 99 22.25 46.93 2.10
CA ALA A 99 21.83 47.16 0.72
C ALA A 99 22.97 47.03 -0.31
N LYS A 100 24.22 46.89 0.15
CA LYS A 100 25.42 46.74 -0.68
C LYS A 100 26.01 45.34 -0.49
N PHE A 101 26.51 44.78 -1.58
CA PHE A 101 27.07 43.43 -1.60
C PHE A 101 28.55 43.51 -1.97
N VAL A 102 29.36 42.64 -1.37
CA VAL A 102 30.81 42.57 -1.60
C VAL A 102 31.15 41.15 -2.02
N GLY A 103 32.10 41.02 -2.96
CA GLY A 103 32.53 39.73 -3.51
C GLY A 103 31.89 39.40 -4.86
N ALA A 104 32.47 38.40 -5.53
CA ALA A 104 32.00 37.92 -6.83
C ALA A 104 31.01 36.75 -6.65
N LEU A 105 29.93 36.75 -7.44
CA LEU A 105 28.90 35.70 -7.43
C LEU A 105 29.37 34.39 -8.08
N ALA A 106 30.36 34.47 -8.97
CA ALA A 106 31.06 33.34 -9.55
C ALA A 106 32.51 33.73 -9.82
N THR A 107 33.44 32.82 -9.55
CA THR A 107 34.88 33.04 -9.76
C THR A 107 35.53 31.95 -10.62
N ARG A 108 34.77 30.91 -11.00
CA ARG A 108 35.25 29.78 -11.79
C ARG A 108 34.25 29.43 -12.91
N PRO A 109 34.73 29.06 -14.11
CA PRO A 109 33.87 28.57 -15.17
C PRO A 109 33.25 27.21 -14.80
N ASP A 110 32.12 26.86 -15.42
CA ASP A 110 31.56 25.51 -15.25
C ASP A 110 32.48 24.46 -15.92
N PRO A 111 32.64 23.27 -15.32
CA PRO A 111 33.38 22.17 -15.91
C PRO A 111 32.65 21.63 -17.16
N GLN A 112 33.33 20.80 -17.94
CA GLN A 112 32.75 20.22 -19.15
C GLN A 112 31.58 19.28 -18.83
N CYS A 113 31.65 18.54 -17.73
CA CYS A 113 30.51 17.78 -17.24
C CYS A 113 30.46 17.81 -15.71
N ARG A 114 29.27 18.00 -15.14
CA ARG A 114 29.03 18.08 -13.70
C ARG A 114 27.88 17.19 -13.28
N PHE A 115 28.11 16.39 -12.25
CA PHE A 115 27.08 15.63 -11.54
C PHE A 115 26.93 16.17 -10.13
N ILE A 116 25.69 16.47 -9.74
CA ILE A 116 25.30 16.87 -8.39
C ILE A 116 24.29 15.83 -7.90
N PHE A 117 24.61 15.16 -6.80
CA PHE A 117 23.73 14.16 -6.21
C PHE A 117 22.97 14.75 -5.02
N LEU A 118 21.65 14.62 -5.02
CA LEU A 118 20.79 14.96 -3.88
C LEU A 118 20.49 13.66 -3.14
N ILE A 119 21.27 13.33 -2.11
CA ILE A 119 21.15 12.04 -1.40
C ILE A 119 19.97 12.04 -0.43
N THR A 120 19.37 10.87 -0.27
CA THR A 120 18.43 10.54 0.82
C THR A 120 18.79 9.20 1.48
N ASP A 121 18.54 9.04 2.78
CA ASP A 121 18.79 7.76 3.49
C ASP A 121 17.82 6.62 3.08
N SER A 122 16.64 6.95 2.56
CA SER A 122 15.66 5.96 2.08
C SER A 122 15.01 6.42 0.77
N ALA A 123 14.18 5.57 0.16
CA ALA A 123 13.52 5.89 -1.12
C ALA A 123 12.66 7.17 -1.07
N LEU A 124 12.18 7.55 0.11
CA LEU A 124 11.31 8.71 0.34
C LEU A 124 11.79 9.58 1.51
N ALA A 125 12.98 9.34 2.06
CA ALA A 125 13.52 10.18 3.14
C ALA A 125 13.71 11.64 2.68
N PRO A 126 13.79 12.59 3.61
CA PRO A 126 14.18 13.96 3.31
C PRO A 126 15.54 14.02 2.59
N LEU A 127 15.74 15.05 1.78
CA LEU A 127 17.04 15.35 1.18
C LEU A 127 18.02 15.71 2.29
N GLU A 128 19.22 15.14 2.24
CA GLU A 128 20.37 15.43 3.13
C GLU A 128 20.98 16.81 2.80
N MET A 129 20.15 17.84 2.77
CA MET A 129 20.55 19.23 2.58
C MET A 129 19.48 20.19 3.09
N THR A 130 19.92 21.42 3.36
CA THR A 130 19.01 22.51 3.69
C THR A 130 18.29 23.01 2.43
N ARG A 131 17.16 23.68 2.64
CA ARG A 131 16.42 24.36 1.57
C ARG A 131 17.30 25.36 0.81
N ASP A 132 18.10 26.13 1.52
CA ASP A 132 18.91 27.19 0.92
C ASP A 132 20.00 26.60 0.02
N CYS A 133 20.62 25.47 0.39
CA CYS A 133 21.51 24.72 -0.50
C CYS A 133 20.83 24.34 -1.82
N LEU A 134 19.64 23.72 -1.76
CA LEU A 134 18.91 23.33 -2.97
C LEU A 134 18.58 24.55 -3.84
N LEU A 135 17.95 25.57 -3.25
CA LEU A 135 17.54 26.76 -4.00
C LEU A 135 18.73 27.49 -4.63
N ARG A 136 19.88 27.49 -3.95
CA ARG A 136 21.13 28.05 -4.48
C ARG A 136 21.61 27.26 -5.70
N ILE A 137 21.65 25.93 -5.62
CA ILE A 137 22.02 25.06 -6.75
C ILE A 137 21.08 25.29 -7.94
N LEU A 138 19.76 25.24 -7.71
CA LEU A 138 18.77 25.37 -8.77
C LEU A 138 18.82 26.75 -9.43
N THR A 139 19.05 27.82 -8.66
CA THR A 139 19.14 29.18 -9.19
C THR A 139 20.48 29.41 -9.89
N TYR A 140 21.61 29.03 -9.30
CA TYR A 140 22.94 29.21 -9.91
C TYR A 140 23.04 28.51 -11.27
N HIS A 141 22.50 27.31 -11.35
CA HIS A 141 22.49 26.53 -12.58
C HIS A 141 21.31 26.84 -13.50
N GLN A 142 20.39 27.73 -13.12
CA GLN A 142 19.21 28.09 -13.91
C GLN A 142 18.37 26.86 -14.30
N VAL A 143 18.18 25.94 -13.34
CA VAL A 143 17.49 24.66 -13.53
C VAL A 143 16.01 24.89 -13.80
N MET A 144 15.43 24.15 -14.76
CA MET A 144 14.00 24.23 -15.06
C MET A 144 13.14 24.10 -13.78
N PRO A 145 12.26 25.06 -13.47
CA PRO A 145 11.38 25.04 -12.30
C PRO A 145 10.53 23.79 -12.13
N THR A 146 10.14 23.15 -13.25
CA THR A 146 9.34 21.92 -13.24
C THR A 146 10.08 20.75 -12.60
N TYR A 147 11.40 20.81 -12.41
CA TYR A 147 12.15 19.80 -11.65
C TYR A 147 11.69 19.71 -10.19
N ILE A 148 11.15 20.79 -9.61
CA ILE A 148 10.62 20.80 -8.24
C ILE A 148 9.57 19.69 -8.06
N ASP A 149 8.65 19.51 -9.01
CA ASP A 149 7.59 18.49 -8.89
C ASP A 149 8.15 17.08 -8.71
N PHE A 150 9.32 16.79 -9.29
CA PHE A 150 10.00 15.51 -9.12
C PHE A 150 10.65 15.36 -7.75
N LEU A 151 11.06 16.47 -7.12
CA LEU A 151 11.65 16.48 -5.79
C LEU A 151 10.60 16.42 -4.68
N LEU A 152 9.36 16.85 -4.93
CA LEU A 152 8.29 16.84 -3.92
C LEU A 152 7.84 15.43 -3.49
N VAL A 153 8.26 14.41 -4.23
CA VAL A 153 8.00 12.99 -3.91
C VAL A 153 8.85 12.55 -2.70
N TYR A 154 9.97 13.21 -2.42
CA TYR A 154 10.80 12.93 -1.24
C TYR A 154 10.25 13.62 0.01
N GLY A 155 10.64 13.12 1.18
CA GLY A 155 10.05 13.53 2.46
C GLY A 155 8.63 13.00 2.71
N ALA A 156 8.19 12.00 1.96
CA ALA A 156 6.88 11.34 2.13
C ALA A 156 7.00 10.11 3.05
N GLU A 157 5.91 9.72 3.70
CA GLU A 157 5.89 8.49 4.51
C GLU A 157 6.04 7.24 3.61
N GLU A 158 6.66 6.16 4.11
CA GLU A 158 6.93 4.94 3.31
C GLU A 158 5.66 4.28 2.73
N GLU A 159 4.47 4.56 3.30
CA GLU A 159 3.17 4.07 2.81
C GLU A 159 2.51 5.02 1.78
N ASP A 160 3.12 6.16 1.48
CA ASP A 160 2.55 7.17 0.60
C ASP A 160 2.60 6.72 -0.87
N ARG A 161 1.48 6.91 -1.58
CA ARG A 161 1.31 6.49 -2.98
C ARG A 161 2.09 7.38 -3.96
N GLU A 162 2.89 8.31 -3.46
CA GLU A 162 3.74 9.23 -4.21
C GLU A 162 4.76 8.51 -5.12
N LEU A 163 5.13 7.25 -4.81
CA LEU A 163 5.91 6.38 -5.72
C LEU A 163 5.18 6.08 -7.06
N ARG A 164 3.91 6.45 -7.20
CA ARG A 164 3.16 6.36 -8.47
C ARG A 164 3.37 7.55 -9.38
N TYR A 165 3.90 8.67 -8.87
CA TYR A 165 4.20 9.84 -9.70
C TYR A 165 5.26 9.48 -10.72
N ASN A 166 4.98 9.75 -12.00
CA ASN A 166 5.94 9.62 -13.10
C ASN A 166 5.72 10.76 -14.06
N ALA A 167 6.80 11.38 -14.53
CA ALA A 167 6.69 12.47 -15.48
C ALA A 167 7.94 12.54 -16.36
N PHE A 168 7.77 13.15 -17.53
CA PHE A 168 8.83 13.52 -18.44
C PHE A 168 8.60 14.96 -18.85
N ARG A 169 9.61 15.81 -18.72
CA ARG A 169 9.60 17.20 -19.17
C ARG A 169 10.84 17.44 -20.00
N THR A 170 10.68 18.15 -21.10
CA THR A 170 11.79 18.52 -21.97
C THR A 170 11.62 19.98 -22.37
N ARG A 171 12.73 20.69 -22.52
CA ARG A 171 12.79 22.05 -23.03
C ARG A 171 14.03 22.18 -23.88
N THR A 172 13.88 22.72 -25.08
CA THR A 172 15.00 23.00 -25.97
C THR A 172 15.00 24.48 -26.32
N THR A 173 16.17 25.08 -26.39
CA THR A 173 16.36 26.45 -26.85
C THR A 173 17.51 26.46 -27.86
N PHE A 174 17.16 26.57 -29.14
CA PHE A 174 18.13 26.56 -30.24
C PHE A 174 18.59 27.96 -30.63
N ILE A 175 17.66 28.88 -30.91
CA ILE A 175 17.93 30.20 -31.48
C ILE A 175 17.42 31.27 -30.51
N ASN A 176 18.09 32.42 -30.47
CA ASN A 176 17.76 33.58 -29.65
C ASN A 176 17.55 33.22 -28.16
N PRO A 177 18.57 32.62 -27.49
CA PRO A 177 18.48 32.39 -26.07
C PRO A 177 18.30 33.72 -25.31
N GLU A 178 17.58 33.68 -24.19
CA GLU A 178 17.39 34.87 -23.37
C GLU A 178 18.74 35.41 -22.89
N PRO A 179 18.98 36.73 -22.87
CA PRO A 179 20.28 37.32 -22.54
C PRO A 179 20.88 36.80 -21.23
N GLY A 180 20.05 36.62 -20.19
CA GLY A 180 20.51 36.10 -18.89
C GLY A 180 20.97 34.64 -18.89
N HIS A 181 20.72 33.88 -19.96
CA HIS A 181 21.23 32.50 -20.13
C HIS A 181 22.57 32.46 -20.88
N ILE A 182 22.97 33.53 -21.55
CA ILE A 182 24.21 33.63 -22.30
C ILE A 182 25.31 34.10 -21.34
N ILE A 183 26.14 33.16 -20.86
CA ILE A 183 27.21 33.46 -19.91
C ILE A 183 28.52 32.79 -20.38
N PRO A 184 29.22 33.37 -21.37
CA PRO A 184 30.40 32.75 -21.98
C PRO A 184 31.53 32.49 -20.98
N ASP A 185 31.73 33.38 -20.01
CA ASP A 185 32.75 33.23 -18.97
C ASP A 185 32.46 32.05 -18.01
N LEU A 186 31.21 31.59 -17.95
CA LEU A 186 30.82 30.36 -17.26
C LEU A 186 30.76 29.14 -18.19
N ASN A 187 31.21 29.24 -19.43
CA ASN A 187 31.09 28.20 -20.46
C ASN A 187 29.61 27.85 -20.79
N ARG A 188 28.73 28.86 -20.83
CA ARG A 188 27.30 28.72 -21.15
C ARG A 188 26.96 29.54 -22.38
N SER A 189 26.51 28.88 -23.45
CA SER A 189 26.08 29.56 -24.68
C SER A 189 24.63 30.06 -24.62
N GLY A 190 23.85 29.58 -23.65
CA GLY A 190 22.41 29.80 -23.53
C GLY A 190 21.58 28.90 -24.44
N ARG A 191 22.19 28.26 -25.45
CA ARG A 191 21.54 27.23 -26.28
C ARG A 191 21.58 25.92 -25.51
N GLN A 192 20.44 25.43 -25.06
CA GLN A 192 20.39 24.28 -24.15
C GLN A 192 19.26 23.31 -24.50
N HIS A 193 19.54 22.02 -24.31
CA HIS A 193 18.54 20.97 -24.24
C HIS A 193 18.46 20.49 -22.79
N GLU A 194 17.30 20.62 -22.17
CA GLU A 194 17.05 20.25 -20.79
C GLU A 194 15.99 19.15 -20.73
N VAL A 195 16.22 18.14 -19.90
CA VAL A 195 15.30 17.02 -19.68
C VAL A 195 15.17 16.75 -18.18
N CYS A 196 13.94 16.57 -17.72
CA CYS A 196 13.61 16.06 -16.39
C CYS A 196 12.78 14.79 -16.52
N TYR A 197 13.17 13.75 -15.79
CA TYR A 197 12.38 12.54 -15.68
C TYR A 197 12.65 11.82 -14.37
N ASN A 198 11.83 10.84 -14.04
CA ASN A 198 12.12 9.90 -12.97
C ASN A 198 12.14 8.46 -13.47
N LEU A 199 13.05 7.68 -12.91
CA LEU A 199 13.15 6.24 -13.16
C LEU A 199 13.11 5.51 -11.82
N LYS A 200 12.63 4.27 -11.86
CA LYS A 200 12.49 3.43 -10.67
C LYS A 200 13.17 2.09 -10.88
N ALA A 201 13.84 1.60 -9.84
CA ALA A 201 14.51 0.32 -9.85
C ALA A 201 14.03 -0.52 -8.67
N VAL A 202 14.22 -1.83 -8.75
CA VAL A 202 13.99 -2.71 -7.61
C VAL A 202 15.33 -3.17 -7.04
N THR A 203 15.45 -3.17 -5.72
CA THR A 203 16.67 -3.59 -5.03
C THR A 203 16.34 -4.64 -3.97
N PRO A 204 17.15 -5.70 -3.83
CA PRO A 204 16.98 -6.65 -2.74
C PRO A 204 17.30 -5.96 -1.41
N LYS A 205 16.58 -6.34 -0.35
CA LYS A 205 16.93 -5.93 1.00
C LYS A 205 18.18 -6.69 1.45
N ASP A 206 19.06 -6.00 2.17
CA ASP A 206 20.27 -6.59 2.73
C ASP A 206 19.92 -7.81 3.61
N PRO A 207 20.40 -9.02 3.26
CA PRO A 207 20.06 -10.26 3.96
C PRO A 207 20.60 -10.30 5.40
N THR A 208 21.61 -9.49 5.70
CA THR A 208 22.27 -9.47 7.03
C THR A 208 21.45 -8.77 8.11
N LYS A 209 20.50 -7.90 7.72
CA LYS A 209 19.79 -7.02 8.66
C LYS A 209 18.42 -7.54 9.14
N ASN A 210 17.88 -8.65 8.60
CA ASN A 210 16.72 -9.37 9.18
C ASN A 210 16.28 -10.56 8.29
N GLN A 211 16.38 -11.80 8.80
CA GLN A 211 15.93 -13.02 8.10
C GLN A 211 14.39 -13.20 8.07
N PHE A 212 13.61 -12.41 8.81
CA PHE A 212 12.16 -12.60 8.98
C PHE A 212 11.26 -11.72 8.10
N ILE A 213 11.82 -10.91 7.18
CA ILE A 213 11.02 -9.92 6.46
C ILE A 213 10.22 -10.59 5.32
N ARG A 214 8.88 -10.53 5.43
CA ARG A 214 7.86 -10.97 4.45
C ARG A 214 7.96 -10.32 3.06
N ASN A 215 8.87 -9.37 2.86
CA ASN A 215 9.08 -8.66 1.61
C ASN A 215 10.58 -8.43 1.37
N ARG A 216 11.18 -9.22 0.47
CA ARG A 216 12.61 -9.24 0.16
C ARG A 216 13.09 -8.07 -0.71
N TRP A 217 12.18 -7.31 -1.31
CA TRP A 217 12.52 -6.29 -2.31
C TRP A 217 12.00 -4.91 -1.90
N ARG A 218 12.66 -3.85 -2.38
CA ARG A 218 12.22 -2.46 -2.25
C ARG A 218 12.31 -1.76 -3.60
N ILE A 219 11.27 -1.00 -3.94
CA ILE A 219 11.28 -0.09 -5.08
C ILE A 219 12.02 1.19 -4.66
N ARG A 220 12.94 1.62 -5.50
CA ARG A 220 13.70 2.87 -5.39
C ARG A 220 13.27 3.78 -6.51
N GLN A 221 13.30 5.09 -6.29
CA GLN A 221 13.09 6.07 -7.35
C GLN A 221 14.27 7.02 -7.42
N SER A 222 14.57 7.52 -8.61
CA SER A 222 15.52 8.60 -8.78
C SER A 222 14.91 9.66 -9.69
N ALA A 223 15.07 10.92 -9.31
CA ALA A 223 14.65 12.07 -10.12
C ALA A 223 15.89 12.67 -10.80
N VAL A 224 15.88 12.67 -12.13
CA VAL A 224 17.02 13.08 -12.95
C VAL A 224 16.67 14.37 -13.68
N TYR A 225 17.50 15.38 -13.49
CA TYR A 225 17.58 16.54 -14.37
C TYR A 225 18.90 16.47 -15.14
N HIS A 226 18.81 16.64 -16.44
CA HIS A 226 19.95 16.75 -17.32
C HIS A 226 19.82 18.00 -18.17
N ARG A 227 20.93 18.72 -18.33
CA ARG A 227 21.08 19.80 -19.30
C ARG A 227 22.32 19.56 -20.13
N LEU A 228 22.19 19.73 -21.44
CA LEU A 228 23.29 19.79 -22.40
C LEU A 228 23.28 21.16 -23.09
N ASP A 229 24.40 21.88 -23.00
CA ASP A 229 24.61 23.11 -23.74
C ASP A 229 25.04 22.79 -25.19
N LEU A 230 24.24 23.19 -26.16
CA LEU A 230 24.42 22.87 -27.57
C LEU A 230 25.48 23.73 -28.25
N GLY A 231 25.98 24.78 -27.60
CA GLY A 231 27.08 25.61 -28.11
C GLY A 231 28.44 25.15 -27.62
N THR A 232 28.55 24.83 -26.34
CA THR A 232 29.82 24.49 -25.67
C THR A 232 30.02 22.99 -25.44
N GLY A 233 28.95 22.20 -25.54
CA GLY A 233 28.96 20.78 -25.19
C GLY A 233 29.01 20.52 -23.69
N SER A 234 28.87 21.53 -22.84
CA SER A 234 28.89 21.35 -21.40
C SER A 234 27.62 20.64 -20.91
N ALA A 235 27.79 19.71 -19.97
CA ALA A 235 26.71 18.88 -19.44
C ALA A 235 26.53 19.06 -17.93
N LEU A 236 25.29 19.17 -17.48
CA LEU A 236 24.92 19.21 -16.06
C LEU A 236 23.92 18.10 -15.76
N TRP A 237 24.16 17.41 -14.66
CA TRP A 237 23.29 16.37 -14.13
C TRP A 237 22.99 16.69 -12.67
N ILE A 238 21.70 16.75 -12.33
CA ILE A 238 21.24 16.84 -10.94
C ILE A 238 20.35 15.62 -10.70
N ILE A 239 20.77 14.76 -9.78
CA ILE A 239 20.14 13.46 -9.57
C ILE A 239 19.77 13.34 -8.10
N ALA A 240 18.48 13.28 -7.81
CA ALA A 240 18.02 12.85 -6.50
C ALA A 240 18.14 11.33 -6.41
N ASP A 241 18.89 10.86 -5.43
CA ASP A 241 19.40 9.50 -5.39
C ASP A 241 19.28 8.87 -4.00
N PRO A 242 18.35 7.92 -3.80
CA PRO A 242 18.18 7.26 -2.53
C PRO A 242 19.27 6.23 -2.26
N ARG A 243 19.96 6.39 -1.13
CA ARG A 243 21.09 5.55 -0.69
C ARG A 243 22.23 5.42 -1.69
N GLU A 244 22.52 6.50 -2.42
CA GLU A 244 23.66 6.53 -3.33
C GLU A 244 23.60 5.45 -4.43
N ALA A 245 22.41 4.94 -4.77
CA ALA A 245 22.28 3.83 -5.72
C ALA A 245 22.72 4.26 -7.13
N VAL A 246 22.19 5.39 -7.60
CA VAL A 246 22.56 5.96 -8.90
C VAL A 246 23.98 6.54 -8.88
N LYS A 247 24.41 7.14 -7.77
CA LYS A 247 25.78 7.60 -7.54
C LYS A 247 26.79 6.46 -7.62
N GLY A 248 26.41 5.27 -7.16
CA GLY A 248 27.16 4.02 -7.33
C GLY A 248 27.31 3.66 -8.81
N VAL A 249 26.20 3.57 -9.54
CA VAL A 249 26.18 3.28 -10.99
C VAL A 249 27.03 4.28 -11.78
N ILE A 250 26.84 5.58 -11.56
CA ILE A 250 27.67 6.61 -12.20
C ILE A 250 29.13 6.50 -11.75
N GLY A 251 29.40 6.07 -10.52
CA GLY A 251 30.74 5.86 -10.03
C GLY A 251 31.48 4.68 -10.67
N GLU A 252 30.77 3.64 -11.09
CA GLU A 252 31.32 2.51 -11.84
C GLU A 252 31.64 2.89 -13.28
N VAL A 253 30.76 3.69 -13.89
CA VAL A 253 30.90 4.13 -15.28
C VAL A 253 31.91 5.28 -15.42
N LEU A 254 32.00 6.15 -14.41
CA LEU A 254 32.87 7.33 -14.33
C LEU A 254 33.65 7.34 -12.99
N PRO A 255 34.63 6.44 -12.83
CA PRO A 255 35.47 6.38 -11.63
C PRO A 255 36.34 7.63 -11.49
N GLU A 256 36.81 7.90 -10.28
CA GLU A 256 37.73 9.02 -10.02
C GLU A 256 39.07 8.79 -10.74
N GLY A 257 39.63 9.87 -11.31
CA GLY A 257 40.86 9.83 -12.10
C GLY A 257 40.63 10.00 -13.60
N PRO A 258 41.41 9.34 -14.48
CA PRO A 258 41.34 9.58 -15.92
C PRO A 258 39.99 9.13 -16.50
N VAL A 259 39.42 9.94 -17.39
CA VAL A 259 38.14 9.61 -18.05
C VAL A 259 38.27 8.28 -18.82
N PRO A 260 37.34 7.32 -18.63
CA PRO A 260 37.33 6.06 -19.37
C PRO A 260 37.19 6.28 -20.88
N ARG A 261 37.79 5.39 -21.68
CA ARG A 261 37.84 5.53 -23.16
C ARG A 261 36.49 5.65 -23.86
N ASN A 262 35.42 5.18 -23.23
CA ASN A 262 34.06 5.23 -23.76
C ASN A 262 33.43 6.62 -23.63
N PHE A 263 33.96 7.46 -22.74
CA PHE A 263 33.49 8.82 -22.52
C PHE A 263 34.46 9.82 -23.13
N ARG A 264 33.92 10.78 -23.85
CA ARG A 264 34.68 11.84 -24.51
C ARG A 264 33.91 13.14 -24.47
N PHE A 265 34.65 14.25 -24.39
CA PHE A 265 34.07 15.56 -24.18
C PHE A 265 34.81 16.67 -24.95
N ASP A 266 35.57 16.31 -25.99
CA ASP A 266 36.36 17.30 -26.75
C ASP A 266 35.49 18.11 -27.73
N SER A 267 34.37 17.53 -28.20
CA SER A 267 33.39 18.19 -29.07
C SER A 267 31.97 18.12 -28.51
N LEU A 268 31.04 18.85 -29.15
CA LEU A 268 29.62 18.73 -28.86
C LEU A 268 29.11 17.31 -29.14
N SER A 269 29.41 16.73 -30.30
CA SER A 269 28.97 15.37 -30.65
C SER A 269 29.50 14.31 -29.69
N GLU A 270 30.72 14.44 -29.20
CA GLU A 270 31.29 13.54 -28.21
C GLU A 270 30.61 13.70 -26.83
N SER A 271 30.42 14.95 -26.37
CA SER A 271 29.72 15.23 -25.12
C SER A 271 28.25 14.79 -25.16
N PHE A 272 27.62 14.94 -26.33
CA PHE A 272 26.28 14.45 -26.63
C PHE A 272 26.21 12.92 -26.54
N ASN A 273 27.15 12.21 -27.17
CA ASN A 273 27.21 10.75 -27.09
C ASN A 273 27.45 10.27 -25.65
N SER A 274 28.37 10.90 -24.92
CA SER A 274 28.62 10.65 -23.49
C SER A 274 27.37 10.88 -22.63
N SER A 275 26.53 11.87 -22.98
CA SER A 275 25.27 12.13 -22.30
C SER A 275 24.23 11.03 -22.58
N LEU A 276 24.16 10.54 -23.82
CA LEU A 276 23.33 9.38 -24.18
C LEU A 276 23.78 8.10 -23.47
N ASP A 277 25.09 7.85 -23.38
CA ASP A 277 25.64 6.72 -22.63
C ASP A 277 25.32 6.81 -21.13
N THR A 278 25.30 8.02 -20.57
CA THR A 278 24.85 8.26 -19.19
C THR A 278 23.36 7.93 -19.03
N HIS A 279 22.50 8.35 -19.97
CA HIS A 279 21.09 7.96 -19.98
C HIS A 279 20.90 6.44 -20.08
N LEU A 280 21.73 5.74 -20.86
CA LEU A 280 21.70 4.28 -20.96
C LEU A 280 22.06 3.61 -19.64
N ALA A 281 23.08 4.11 -18.92
CA ALA A 281 23.43 3.58 -17.60
C ALA A 281 22.27 3.73 -16.60
N LEU A 282 21.55 4.86 -16.64
CA LEU A 282 20.36 5.08 -15.82
C LEU A 282 19.18 4.19 -16.24
N ALA A 283 19.01 3.96 -17.54
CA ALA A 283 17.97 3.07 -18.06
C ALA A 283 18.24 1.60 -17.71
N GLN A 284 19.51 1.18 -17.74
CA GLN A 284 19.94 -0.14 -17.30
C GLN A 284 19.63 -0.34 -15.81
N TRP A 285 20.08 0.59 -14.95
CA TRP A 285 19.76 0.56 -13.51
C TRP A 285 18.25 0.43 -13.25
N ALA A 286 17.41 1.13 -14.02
CA ALA A 286 15.95 1.08 -13.89
C ALA A 286 15.32 -0.23 -14.43
N SER A 287 16.07 -1.01 -15.21
CA SER A 287 15.63 -2.27 -15.83
C SER A 287 16.14 -3.50 -15.10
N ASP A 288 17.17 -3.34 -14.27
CA ASP A 288 17.79 -4.44 -13.54
C ASP A 288 16.86 -5.04 -12.46
N GLU A 289 17.09 -6.31 -12.13
CA GLU A 289 16.46 -7.07 -11.02
C GLU A 289 14.93 -7.34 -11.10
N TRP A 290 14.18 -6.72 -12.01
CA TRP A 290 12.73 -6.94 -12.13
C TRP A 290 12.33 -8.40 -12.36
N ARG A 291 13.14 -9.15 -13.12
CA ARG A 291 12.94 -10.59 -13.36
C ARG A 291 12.92 -11.39 -12.06
N TRP A 292 13.90 -11.13 -11.18
CA TRP A 292 14.06 -11.81 -9.89
C TRP A 292 13.01 -11.36 -8.88
N HIS A 293 12.65 -10.08 -8.91
CA HIS A 293 11.55 -9.57 -8.10
C HIS A 293 10.23 -10.30 -8.42
N LEU A 294 9.84 -10.36 -9.70
CA LEU A 294 8.63 -11.07 -10.14
C LEU A 294 8.68 -12.56 -9.79
N GLN A 295 9.83 -13.21 -9.96
CA GLN A 295 9.99 -14.61 -9.56
C GLN A 295 9.72 -14.79 -8.06
N SER A 296 10.22 -13.90 -7.20
CA SER A 296 9.95 -14.01 -5.77
C SER A 296 8.47 -13.81 -5.41
N LEU A 297 7.75 -12.97 -6.16
CA LEU A 297 6.31 -12.78 -6.00
C LEU A 297 5.55 -14.03 -6.44
N GLU A 298 5.94 -14.61 -7.56
CA GLU A 298 5.41 -15.88 -8.08
C GLU A 298 5.59 -17.02 -7.08
N GLU A 299 6.80 -17.24 -6.59
CA GLU A 299 7.09 -18.25 -5.56
C GLU A 299 6.26 -18.02 -4.29
N THR A 300 6.05 -16.76 -3.89
CA THR A 300 5.27 -16.44 -2.70
C THR A 300 3.78 -16.72 -2.90
N ILE A 301 3.22 -16.34 -4.05
CA ILE A 301 1.82 -16.61 -4.42
C ILE A 301 1.61 -18.13 -4.53
N ASP A 302 2.54 -18.84 -5.17
CA ASP A 302 2.52 -20.30 -5.26
C ASP A 302 2.51 -20.96 -3.88
N ASN A 303 3.40 -20.54 -2.97
CA ASN A 303 3.46 -21.09 -1.62
C ASN A 303 2.18 -20.83 -0.80
N ILE A 304 1.52 -19.68 -1.01
CA ILE A 304 0.25 -19.37 -0.33
C ILE A 304 -0.91 -20.18 -0.91
N THR A 305 -0.94 -20.39 -2.23
CA THR A 305 -2.07 -20.98 -2.95
C THR A 305 -1.98 -22.50 -3.10
N ARG A 306 -0.77 -23.08 -3.05
CA ARG A 306 -0.53 -24.52 -3.23
C ARG A 306 -1.37 -25.42 -2.33
N PRO A 307 -1.55 -25.14 -1.02
CA PRO A 307 -2.40 -25.97 -0.16
C PRO A 307 -3.86 -26.04 -0.63
N ALA A 308 -4.34 -24.97 -1.27
CA ALA A 308 -5.67 -24.94 -1.84
C ALA A 308 -5.75 -25.74 -3.16
N LEU A 309 -4.75 -25.59 -4.03
CA LEU A 309 -4.74 -26.28 -5.32
C LEU A 309 -4.59 -27.80 -5.22
N LEU A 310 -3.89 -28.28 -4.20
CA LEU A 310 -3.66 -29.72 -3.94
C LEU A 310 -4.68 -30.30 -2.95
N PHE A 311 -5.76 -29.58 -2.69
CA PHE A 311 -6.79 -30.01 -1.76
C PHE A 311 -7.43 -31.31 -2.24
N ASP A 312 -7.57 -32.27 -1.33
CA ASP A 312 -8.21 -33.56 -1.57
C ASP A 312 -9.16 -33.86 -0.41
N ASP A 313 -10.46 -33.89 -0.75
CA ASP A 313 -11.58 -34.09 0.17
C ASP A 313 -11.51 -35.42 0.93
N THR A 314 -10.77 -36.40 0.42
CA THR A 314 -10.64 -37.72 1.05
C THR A 314 -9.63 -37.75 2.20
N ASN A 315 -8.72 -36.77 2.27
CA ASN A 315 -7.62 -36.77 3.21
C ASN A 315 -7.90 -35.90 4.44
N GLN A 316 -8.29 -36.54 5.55
CA GLN A 316 -8.65 -35.90 6.82
C GLN A 316 -7.50 -35.17 7.54
N LEU A 317 -6.24 -35.40 7.13
CA LEU A 317 -5.05 -34.81 7.74
C LEU A 317 -4.60 -33.50 7.06
N GLN A 318 -5.32 -33.03 6.04
CA GLN A 318 -4.89 -31.84 5.31
C GLN A 318 -4.96 -30.55 6.15
N PRO A 319 -3.94 -29.68 6.05
CA PRO A 319 -3.88 -28.45 6.81
C PRO A 319 -4.97 -27.48 6.37
N ARG A 320 -5.73 -26.98 7.36
CA ARG A 320 -6.83 -26.03 7.16
C ARG A 320 -6.39 -24.78 6.40
N ILE A 321 -7.14 -24.45 5.34
CA ILE A 321 -7.02 -23.16 4.65
C ILE A 321 -7.59 -22.07 5.55
N ARG A 322 -6.74 -21.13 5.97
CA ARG A 322 -7.14 -20.00 6.81
C ARG A 322 -7.69 -18.88 5.93
N PRO A 323 -8.73 -18.13 6.36
CA PRO A 323 -9.21 -16.94 5.64
C PRO A 323 -8.09 -15.92 5.36
N ARG A 324 -7.09 -15.84 6.25
CA ARG A 324 -5.88 -15.02 6.07
C ARG A 324 -5.10 -15.34 4.79
N ALA A 325 -5.21 -16.56 4.24
CA ALA A 325 -4.58 -16.90 2.96
C ALA A 325 -5.17 -16.07 1.82
N VAL A 326 -6.49 -15.84 1.79
CA VAL A 326 -7.15 -15.00 0.78
C VAL A 326 -6.61 -13.57 0.82
N THR A 327 -6.57 -12.96 2.02
CA THR A 327 -6.02 -11.62 2.21
C THR A 327 -4.56 -11.55 1.79
N ARG A 328 -3.76 -12.58 2.09
CA ARG A 328 -2.36 -12.63 1.65
C ARG A 328 -2.23 -12.72 0.14
N VAL A 329 -3.03 -13.55 -0.54
CA VAL A 329 -2.99 -13.59 -2.01
C VAL A 329 -3.35 -12.22 -2.59
N GLN A 330 -4.36 -11.53 -2.03
CA GLN A 330 -4.71 -10.16 -2.41
C GLN A 330 -3.52 -9.19 -2.24
N GLU A 331 -2.85 -9.20 -1.09
CA GLU A 331 -1.68 -8.35 -0.83
C GLU A 331 -0.56 -8.56 -1.87
N TYR A 332 -0.30 -9.80 -2.29
CA TYR A 332 0.72 -10.08 -3.31
C TYR A 332 0.22 -9.84 -4.74
N GLU A 333 -1.07 -9.99 -5.04
CA GLU A 333 -1.67 -9.55 -6.31
C GLU A 333 -1.47 -8.03 -6.49
N GLU A 334 -1.71 -7.25 -5.43
CA GLU A 334 -1.50 -5.79 -5.44
C GLU A 334 -0.03 -5.42 -5.67
N LYS A 335 0.91 -6.12 -5.04
CA LYS A 335 2.36 -5.93 -5.28
C LYS A 335 2.78 -6.26 -6.71
N VAL A 336 2.21 -7.31 -7.30
CA VAL A 336 2.44 -7.63 -8.72
C VAL A 336 1.93 -6.50 -9.61
N ASN A 337 0.73 -5.98 -9.34
CA ASN A 337 0.16 -4.85 -10.10
C ASN A 337 0.99 -3.57 -9.92
N GLU A 338 1.52 -3.31 -8.72
CA GLU A 338 2.44 -2.20 -8.46
C GLU A 338 3.73 -2.33 -9.28
N ALA A 339 4.37 -3.51 -9.28
CA ALA A 339 5.55 -3.77 -10.09
C ALA A 339 5.28 -3.56 -11.60
N VAL A 340 4.15 -4.09 -12.09
CA VAL A 340 3.70 -3.87 -13.48
C VAL A 340 3.56 -2.39 -13.79
N MET A 341 2.86 -1.63 -12.93
CA MET A 341 2.67 -0.19 -13.11
C MET A 341 3.99 0.58 -13.17
N VAL A 342 4.96 0.23 -12.31
CA VAL A 342 6.27 0.88 -12.28
C VAL A 342 7.06 0.60 -13.55
N MET A 343 7.14 -0.67 -13.98
CA MET A 343 7.83 -1.04 -15.22
C MET A 343 7.18 -0.39 -16.46
N GLU A 344 5.85 -0.36 -16.54
CA GLU A 344 5.14 0.34 -17.62
C GLU A 344 5.46 1.85 -17.64
N SER A 345 5.63 2.45 -16.46
CA SER A 345 6.01 3.85 -16.34
C SER A 345 7.44 4.09 -16.83
N ASN A 346 8.40 3.25 -16.42
CA ASN A 346 9.78 3.31 -16.93
C ASN A 346 9.82 3.17 -18.46
N ILE A 347 9.06 2.24 -19.04
CA ILE A 347 8.96 2.08 -20.50
C ILE A 347 8.49 3.38 -21.16
N LYS A 348 7.45 4.04 -20.61
CA LYS A 348 6.96 5.32 -21.14
C LYS A 348 8.04 6.39 -21.07
N ILE A 349 8.75 6.51 -19.96
CA ILE A 349 9.85 7.48 -19.79
C ILE A 349 10.98 7.22 -20.79
N MET A 350 11.41 5.97 -20.96
CA MET A 350 12.46 5.61 -21.92
C MET A 350 12.04 5.91 -23.36
N LYS A 351 10.77 5.65 -23.72
CA LYS A 351 10.22 6.04 -25.02
C LYS A 351 10.18 7.55 -25.22
N SER A 352 9.76 8.31 -24.21
CA SER A 352 9.76 9.78 -24.26
C SER A 352 11.17 10.36 -24.37
N LEU A 353 12.14 9.78 -23.66
CA LEU A 353 13.55 10.16 -23.73
C LEU A 353 14.12 9.92 -25.13
N LEU A 354 13.90 8.73 -25.70
CA LEU A 354 14.27 8.42 -27.08
C LEU A 354 13.64 9.39 -28.07
N SER A 355 12.33 9.65 -27.94
CA SER A 355 11.64 10.60 -28.80
C SER A 355 12.20 12.01 -28.68
N SER A 356 12.55 12.47 -27.47
CA SER A 356 13.12 13.80 -27.24
C SER A 356 14.44 13.99 -27.99
N TYR A 357 15.37 13.03 -27.87
CA TYR A 357 16.66 13.11 -28.55
C TYR A 357 16.56 12.89 -30.06
N LYS A 358 15.61 12.08 -30.52
CA LYS A 358 15.32 11.93 -31.95
C LYS A 358 14.82 13.24 -32.56
N MET A 359 13.80 13.85 -31.94
CA MET A 359 13.27 15.14 -32.39
C MET A 359 14.34 16.24 -32.33
N LEU A 360 15.20 16.22 -31.31
CA LEU A 360 16.29 17.19 -31.15
C LEU A 360 17.26 17.21 -32.34
N VAL A 361 17.67 16.04 -32.85
CA VAL A 361 18.65 15.94 -33.97
C VAL A 361 18.01 16.01 -35.35
N GLU A 362 16.68 15.92 -35.43
CA GLU A 362 15.87 16.09 -36.65
C GLU A 362 15.45 17.55 -36.84
N ASP A 363 15.59 18.39 -35.81
CA ASP A 363 15.26 19.81 -35.85
C ASP A 363 16.16 20.58 -36.84
N ALA A 364 15.56 21.49 -37.61
CA ALA A 364 16.26 22.28 -38.62
C ALA A 364 17.30 23.24 -38.00
N ASP A 365 17.10 23.65 -36.75
CA ASP A 365 17.96 24.59 -36.03
C ASP A 365 19.10 23.89 -35.26
N PHE A 366 19.19 22.55 -35.35
CA PHE A 366 20.28 21.77 -34.77
C PHE A 366 21.61 22.10 -35.49
N PRO A 367 22.75 22.18 -34.78
CA PRO A 367 24.04 22.49 -35.40
C PRO A 367 24.38 21.56 -36.58
N PRO A 368 24.45 22.07 -37.83
CA PRO A 368 24.52 21.23 -39.03
C PRO A 368 25.85 20.48 -39.14
N THR A 369 26.93 21.04 -38.59
CA THR A 369 28.27 20.42 -38.55
C THR A 369 28.30 19.16 -37.69
N GLU A 370 27.47 19.09 -36.65
CA GLU A 370 27.43 18.00 -35.68
C GLU A 370 26.28 17.01 -35.94
N ALA A 371 25.29 17.41 -36.76
CA ALA A 371 24.06 16.67 -37.01
C ALA A 371 24.30 15.21 -37.42
N ALA A 372 25.19 14.96 -38.38
CA ALA A 372 25.46 13.59 -38.85
C ALA A 372 26.04 12.68 -37.76
N ALA A 373 26.95 13.20 -36.93
CA ALA A 373 27.55 12.45 -35.83
C ALA A 373 26.52 12.19 -34.72
N CYS A 374 25.74 13.22 -34.34
CA CYS A 374 24.69 13.11 -33.32
C CYS A 374 23.55 12.18 -33.76
N GLN A 375 23.13 12.21 -35.03
CA GLN A 375 22.13 11.27 -35.57
C GLN A 375 22.62 9.82 -35.51
N LYS A 376 23.90 9.58 -35.81
CA LYS A 376 24.51 8.25 -35.63
C LYS A 376 24.50 7.81 -34.16
N ALA A 377 24.83 8.72 -33.24
CA ALA A 377 24.77 8.46 -31.80
C ALA A 377 23.34 8.14 -31.34
N VAL A 378 22.33 8.91 -31.77
CA VAL A 378 20.91 8.65 -31.49
C VAL A 378 20.47 7.29 -32.05
N LYS A 379 20.95 6.88 -33.23
CA LYS A 379 20.65 5.55 -33.77
C LYS A 379 21.20 4.43 -32.87
N GLY A 380 22.44 4.56 -32.40
CA GLY A 380 23.04 3.61 -31.46
C GLY A 380 22.30 3.58 -30.11
N PHE A 381 21.95 4.75 -29.60
CA PHE A 381 21.12 4.91 -28.41
C PHE A 381 19.74 4.25 -28.56
N SER A 382 19.08 4.44 -29.70
CA SER A 382 17.78 3.85 -30.02
C SER A 382 17.79 2.33 -29.98
N THR A 383 18.86 1.69 -30.48
CA THR A 383 19.00 0.23 -30.43
C THR A 383 19.11 -0.24 -28.97
N ARG A 384 20.04 0.34 -28.20
CA ARG A 384 20.30 -0.08 -26.81
C ARG A 384 19.13 0.19 -25.88
N ILE A 385 18.52 1.37 -25.94
CA ILE A 385 17.34 1.67 -25.10
C ILE A 385 16.13 0.81 -25.51
N GLY A 386 16.06 0.41 -26.78
CA GLY A 386 15.05 -0.52 -27.30
C GLY A 386 15.14 -1.91 -26.66
N GLU A 387 16.36 -2.41 -26.39
CA GLU A 387 16.58 -3.67 -25.68
C GLU A 387 16.04 -3.61 -24.24
N PHE A 388 16.34 -2.54 -23.49
CA PHE A 388 15.80 -2.34 -22.14
C PHE A 388 14.27 -2.23 -22.13
N ILE A 389 13.69 -1.50 -23.09
CA ILE A 389 12.24 -1.39 -23.26
C ILE A 389 11.62 -2.76 -23.52
N TYR A 390 12.23 -3.57 -24.38
CA TYR A 390 11.76 -4.92 -24.72
C TYR A 390 11.80 -5.87 -23.51
N ASP A 391 12.90 -5.85 -22.75
CA ASP A 391 13.07 -6.68 -21.56
C ASP A 391 12.06 -6.31 -20.47
N LEU A 392 11.87 -5.01 -20.21
CA LEU A 392 10.85 -4.52 -19.29
C LEU A 392 9.44 -4.89 -19.77
N GLN A 393 9.14 -4.80 -21.07
CA GLN A 393 7.84 -5.18 -21.62
C GLN A 393 7.56 -6.67 -21.39
N THR A 394 8.57 -7.52 -21.57
CA THR A 394 8.47 -8.96 -21.29
C THR A 394 8.14 -9.22 -19.82
N GLN A 395 8.77 -8.49 -18.89
CA GLN A 395 8.45 -8.60 -17.47
C GLN A 395 7.06 -8.04 -17.13
N VAL A 396 6.62 -6.96 -17.78
CA VAL A 396 5.24 -6.43 -17.67
C VAL A 396 4.22 -7.48 -18.06
N ASP A 397 4.41 -8.15 -19.19
CA ASP A 397 3.48 -9.17 -19.69
C ASP A 397 3.43 -10.38 -18.75
N ARG A 398 4.60 -10.83 -18.25
CA ARG A 398 4.69 -11.86 -17.20
C ARG A 398 3.96 -11.44 -15.91
N GLY A 399 4.14 -10.20 -15.47
CA GLY A 399 3.46 -9.66 -14.29
C GLY A 399 1.94 -9.61 -14.45
N LYS A 400 1.43 -9.23 -15.62
CA LYS A 400 -0.02 -9.25 -15.93
C LYS A 400 -0.60 -10.66 -15.86
N ILE A 401 0.12 -11.64 -16.40
CA ILE A 401 -0.27 -13.06 -16.32
C ILE A 401 -0.27 -13.52 -14.86
N LEU A 402 0.78 -13.20 -14.09
CA LEU A 402 0.86 -13.56 -12.68
C LEU A 402 -0.27 -12.94 -11.84
N SER A 403 -0.65 -11.69 -12.11
CA SER A 403 -1.79 -11.02 -11.47
C SER A 403 -3.10 -11.76 -11.75
N LYS A 404 -3.31 -12.19 -13.00
CA LYS A 404 -4.47 -13.03 -13.38
C LYS A 404 -4.46 -14.37 -12.65
N ILE A 405 -3.32 -15.07 -12.62
CA ILE A 405 -3.16 -16.34 -11.91
C ILE A 405 -3.44 -16.16 -10.41
N ALA A 406 -2.93 -15.09 -9.80
CA ALA A 406 -3.17 -14.78 -8.38
C ALA A 406 -4.67 -14.60 -8.12
N ARG A 407 -5.37 -13.87 -8.99
CA ARG A 407 -6.83 -13.67 -8.89
C ARG A 407 -7.62 -14.97 -9.02
N ASP A 408 -7.30 -15.78 -10.03
CA ASP A 408 -7.99 -17.05 -10.26
C ASP A 408 -7.78 -18.00 -9.08
N ARG A 409 -6.54 -18.10 -8.57
CA ARG A 409 -6.23 -18.93 -7.40
C ARG A 409 -6.80 -18.38 -6.10
N LYS A 410 -6.90 -17.06 -5.93
CA LYS A 410 -7.58 -16.44 -4.78
C LYS A 410 -9.03 -16.89 -4.70
N ASN A 411 -9.73 -16.99 -5.82
CA ASN A 411 -11.11 -17.50 -5.87
C ASN A 411 -11.18 -18.97 -5.43
N ILE A 412 -10.23 -19.81 -5.86
CA ILE A 412 -10.14 -21.22 -5.41
C ILE A 412 -9.92 -21.29 -3.90
N VAL A 413 -8.95 -20.52 -3.38
CA VAL A 413 -8.66 -20.45 -1.92
C VAL A 413 -9.90 -20.00 -1.15
N LEU A 414 -10.64 -19.01 -1.65
CA LEU A 414 -11.87 -18.52 -1.05
C LEU A 414 -12.96 -19.59 -1.03
N GLN A 415 -13.20 -20.25 -2.17
CA GLN A 415 -14.20 -21.30 -2.30
C GLN A 415 -13.94 -22.44 -1.32
N GLN A 416 -12.70 -22.91 -1.22
CA GLN A 416 -12.36 -23.99 -0.29
C GLN A 416 -12.41 -23.57 1.17
N ALA A 417 -12.03 -22.32 1.48
CA ALA A 417 -12.21 -21.79 2.82
C ALA A 417 -13.70 -21.76 3.22
N GLN A 418 -14.59 -21.39 2.30
CA GLN A 418 -16.04 -21.41 2.49
C GLN A 418 -16.58 -22.85 2.66
N MET A 419 -16.14 -23.79 1.81
CA MET A 419 -16.50 -25.20 1.93
C MET A 419 -16.12 -25.77 3.30
N HIS A 420 -14.91 -25.50 3.80
CA HIS A 420 -14.50 -25.92 5.14
C HIS A 420 -15.34 -25.31 6.27
N THR A 421 -15.74 -24.04 6.13
CA THR A 421 -16.64 -23.41 7.11
C THR A 421 -18.03 -24.02 7.07
N ALA A 422 -18.56 -24.31 5.88
CA ALA A 422 -19.87 -24.94 5.70
C ALA A 422 -19.89 -26.37 6.25
N ALA A 423 -18.92 -27.21 5.89
CA ALA A 423 -18.81 -28.58 6.40
C ALA A 423 -18.64 -28.62 7.93
N ARG A 424 -18.00 -27.60 8.52
CA ARG A 424 -17.92 -27.47 9.98
C ARG A 424 -19.26 -27.06 10.58
N GLN A 425 -19.99 -26.15 9.96
CA GLN A 425 -21.32 -25.77 10.41
C GLN A 425 -22.27 -26.95 10.36
N GLU A 426 -22.20 -27.78 9.33
CA GLU A 426 -22.95 -29.04 9.22
C GLU A 426 -22.61 -29.98 10.38
N ARG A 427 -21.32 -30.30 10.62
CA ARG A 427 -20.92 -31.16 11.75
C ARG A 427 -21.33 -30.60 13.12
N LEU A 428 -21.26 -29.28 13.28
CA LEU A 428 -21.71 -28.62 14.52
C LEU A 428 -23.23 -28.72 14.64
N ALA A 429 -23.99 -28.50 13.57
CA ALA A 429 -25.44 -28.64 13.54
C ALA A 429 -25.87 -30.07 13.87
N ASP A 430 -25.21 -31.08 13.30
CA ASP A 430 -25.47 -32.50 13.60
C ASP A 430 -25.24 -32.81 15.08
N SER A 431 -24.12 -32.34 15.64
CA SER A 431 -23.83 -32.53 17.06
C SER A 431 -24.85 -31.81 17.95
N MET A 432 -25.25 -30.58 17.59
CA MET A 432 -26.29 -29.83 18.29
C MET A 432 -27.64 -30.53 18.21
N TRP A 433 -27.97 -31.11 17.06
CA TRP A 433 -29.20 -31.88 16.86
C TRP A 433 -29.22 -33.11 17.78
N GLN A 434 -28.11 -33.86 17.85
CA GLN A 434 -27.98 -34.99 18.76
C GLN A 434 -28.07 -34.56 20.24
N PHE A 435 -27.46 -33.44 20.63
CA PHE A 435 -27.58 -32.90 21.98
C PHE A 435 -29.02 -32.46 22.30
N ALA A 436 -29.71 -31.83 21.35
CA ALA A 436 -31.10 -31.42 21.49
C ALA A 436 -32.02 -32.63 21.66
N GLU A 437 -31.82 -33.69 20.87
CA GLU A 437 -32.59 -34.93 20.98
C GLU A 437 -32.39 -35.61 22.35
N ARG A 438 -31.14 -35.72 22.81
CA ARG A 438 -30.84 -36.27 24.15
C ARG A 438 -31.44 -35.41 25.26
N GLY A 439 -31.32 -34.09 25.15
CA GLY A 439 -31.93 -33.14 26.09
C GLY A 439 -33.45 -33.24 26.13
N GLN A 440 -34.11 -33.50 24.99
CA GLN A 440 -35.54 -33.77 24.95
C GLN A 440 -35.90 -35.06 25.69
N LYS A 441 -35.15 -36.15 25.47
CA LYS A 441 -35.38 -37.43 26.16
C LYS A 441 -35.19 -37.30 27.68
N GLU A 442 -34.15 -36.62 28.13
CA GLU A 442 -33.91 -36.33 29.55
C GLU A 442 -35.02 -35.47 30.15
N ALA A 443 -35.48 -34.43 29.43
CA ALA A 443 -36.59 -33.60 29.88
C ALA A 443 -37.91 -34.39 29.99
N ILE A 444 -38.18 -35.33 29.09
CA ILE A 444 -39.35 -36.22 29.17
C ILE A 444 -39.23 -37.14 30.40
N ALA A 445 -38.07 -37.78 30.61
CA ALA A 445 -37.85 -38.65 31.76
C ALA A 445 -38.01 -37.88 33.09
N MET A 446 -37.42 -36.68 33.20
CA MET A 446 -37.55 -35.83 34.38
C MET A 446 -39.01 -35.44 34.64
N ARG A 447 -39.77 -35.09 33.59
CA ARG A 447 -41.21 -34.82 33.69
C ARG A 447 -41.98 -36.04 34.20
N THR A 448 -41.70 -37.24 33.70
CA THR A 448 -42.34 -38.48 34.16
C THR A 448 -42.06 -38.73 35.65
N VAL A 449 -40.81 -38.61 36.10
CA VAL A 449 -40.45 -38.74 37.52
C VAL A 449 -41.21 -37.72 38.37
N THR A 450 -41.28 -36.47 37.91
CA THR A 450 -41.97 -35.39 38.63
C THR A 450 -43.48 -35.64 38.73
N ILE A 451 -44.09 -36.18 37.67
CA ILE A 451 -45.50 -36.57 37.68
C ILE A 451 -45.74 -37.71 38.67
N ILE A 452 -44.86 -38.73 38.69
CA ILE A 452 -44.93 -39.84 39.64
C ILE A 452 -44.81 -39.29 41.08
N THR A 453 -43.80 -38.47 41.39
CA THR A 453 -43.62 -37.95 42.75
C THR A 453 -44.81 -37.10 43.21
N LEU A 454 -45.37 -36.26 42.33
CA LEU A 454 -46.58 -35.48 42.63
C LEU A 454 -47.81 -36.36 42.90
N LEU A 455 -47.93 -37.51 42.24
CA LEU A 455 -49.02 -38.47 42.48
C LEU A 455 -48.92 -39.15 43.85
N TYR A 456 -47.69 -39.47 44.28
CA TYR A 456 -47.41 -40.17 45.53
C TYR A 456 -47.33 -39.24 46.74
N LEU A 457 -47.07 -37.94 46.55
CA LEU A 457 -46.91 -36.98 47.64
C LEU A 457 -48.12 -36.91 48.60
N PRO A 458 -49.39 -36.81 48.14
CA PRO A 458 -50.53 -36.71 49.05
C PRO A 458 -50.76 -37.98 49.88
N PRO A 459 -50.79 -39.20 49.31
CA PRO A 459 -50.88 -40.42 50.10
C PRO A 459 -49.74 -40.59 51.09
N THR A 460 -48.51 -40.24 50.70
CA THR A 460 -47.32 -40.39 51.57
C THR A 460 -47.36 -39.42 52.75
N PHE A 461 -47.72 -38.16 52.51
CA PHE A 461 -47.86 -37.15 53.57
C PHE A 461 -48.97 -37.53 54.55
N VAL A 462 -50.14 -37.92 54.03
CA VAL A 462 -51.27 -38.33 54.88
C VAL A 462 -50.93 -39.61 55.64
N SER A 463 -50.29 -40.60 54.99
CA SER A 463 -49.84 -41.82 55.66
C SER A 463 -48.85 -41.53 56.79
N THR A 464 -47.89 -40.64 56.56
CA THR A 464 -46.92 -40.22 57.59
C THR A 464 -47.61 -39.47 58.73
N PHE A 465 -48.52 -38.54 58.41
CA PHE A 465 -49.27 -37.78 59.41
C PHE A 465 -50.11 -38.69 60.32
N PHE A 466 -50.83 -39.66 59.74
CA PHE A 466 -51.58 -40.67 60.50
C PHE A 466 -50.70 -41.69 61.21
N SER A 467 -49.41 -41.78 60.86
CA SER A 467 -48.39 -42.60 61.55
C SER A 467 -47.72 -41.87 62.72
N THR A 468 -48.02 -40.57 62.93
CA THR A 468 -47.54 -39.81 64.10
C THR A 468 -48.52 -39.89 65.27
N ASP A 469 -48.02 -39.69 66.48
CA ASP A 469 -48.79 -39.66 67.75
C ASP A 469 -49.88 -38.57 67.83
N VAL A 470 -50.04 -37.75 66.78
CA VAL A 470 -51.10 -36.74 66.66
C VAL A 470 -52.47 -37.39 66.49
N VAL A 471 -52.54 -38.57 65.85
CA VAL A 471 -53.78 -39.35 65.70
C VAL A 471 -53.70 -40.60 66.56
N LYS A 472 -53.94 -40.44 67.86
CA LYS A 472 -54.12 -41.58 68.77
C LYS A 472 -55.52 -42.13 68.60
N TYR A 473 -55.63 -43.30 67.99
CA TYR A 473 -56.79 -44.16 68.19
C TYR A 473 -56.66 -44.75 69.60
N GLN A 474 -57.10 -43.98 70.60
CA GLN A 474 -57.21 -44.48 71.96
C GLN A 474 -58.16 -45.67 71.95
N ASP A 475 -57.70 -46.80 72.48
CA ASP A 475 -58.59 -47.82 72.98
C ASP A 475 -58.13 -48.28 74.36
N ASN A 476 -59.12 -48.61 75.20
CA ASN A 476 -58.88 -49.10 76.54
C ASN A 476 -58.37 -50.55 76.47
N GLY A 477 -57.06 -50.70 76.55
CA GLY A 477 -56.37 -51.87 77.09
C GLY A 477 -56.41 -53.17 76.26
N GLU A 478 -55.28 -53.44 75.61
CA GLU A 478 -54.60 -54.74 75.37
C GLU A 478 -54.07 -54.89 73.94
N ASP A 479 -52.82 -55.35 73.87
CA ASP A 479 -51.99 -55.52 72.67
C ASP A 479 -52.59 -56.51 71.67
N GLN A 480 -53.23 -55.98 70.64
CA GLN A 480 -53.54 -56.69 69.41
C GLN A 480 -53.39 -55.68 68.26
N VAL A 481 -52.64 -56.06 67.22
CA VAL A 481 -52.46 -55.23 66.02
C VAL A 481 -53.79 -55.20 65.25
N TYR A 482 -54.66 -54.24 65.58
CA TYR A 482 -55.95 -54.07 64.93
C TYR A 482 -55.85 -53.15 63.71
N PHE A 483 -56.23 -53.68 62.55
CA PHE A 483 -56.60 -52.89 61.40
C PHE A 483 -57.87 -52.09 61.71
N SER A 484 -57.74 -50.84 62.12
CA SER A 484 -58.90 -49.97 62.37
C SER A 484 -59.55 -49.55 61.06
N ARG A 485 -60.76 -50.07 60.79
CA ARG A 485 -61.57 -49.69 59.61
C ARG A 485 -61.93 -48.21 59.61
N ASN A 486 -62.05 -47.62 60.81
CA ASN A 486 -62.27 -46.18 60.98
C ASN A 486 -61.01 -45.37 60.62
N ALA A 487 -59.82 -45.87 60.93
CA ALA A 487 -58.56 -45.24 60.54
C ALA A 487 -58.38 -45.24 59.01
N LEU A 488 -58.71 -46.36 58.37
CA LEU A 488 -58.69 -46.48 56.90
C LEU A 488 -59.68 -45.52 56.23
N ASN A 489 -60.92 -45.45 56.73
CA ASN A 489 -61.92 -44.53 56.19
C ASN A 489 -61.50 -43.07 56.38
N SER A 490 -60.97 -42.71 57.54
CA SER A 490 -60.46 -41.35 57.81
C SER A 490 -59.27 -40.99 56.92
N PHE A 491 -58.36 -41.93 56.72
CA PHE A 491 -57.25 -41.82 55.78
C PHE A 491 -57.76 -41.57 54.34
N LEU A 492 -58.75 -42.32 53.86
CA LEU A 492 -59.33 -42.15 52.53
C LEU A 492 -60.07 -40.82 52.37
N TYR A 493 -60.84 -40.39 53.38
CA TYR A 493 -61.56 -39.11 53.37
C TYR A 493 -60.64 -37.91 53.29
N VAL A 494 -59.42 -37.98 53.84
CA VAL A 494 -58.43 -36.89 53.76
C VAL A 494 -57.58 -37.02 52.48
N THR A 495 -57.19 -38.24 52.11
CA THR A 495 -56.28 -38.47 50.98
C THR A 495 -56.95 -38.16 49.64
N ILE A 496 -58.20 -38.58 49.41
CA ILE A 496 -58.87 -38.42 48.11
C ILE A 496 -59.07 -36.93 47.74
N PRO A 497 -59.59 -36.06 48.64
CA PRO A 497 -59.72 -34.63 48.33
C PRO A 497 -58.37 -33.95 48.15
N LEU A 498 -57.38 -34.28 49.00
CA LEU A 498 -56.04 -33.71 48.88
C LEU A 498 -55.41 -34.10 47.54
N TRP A 499 -55.59 -35.35 47.11
CA TRP A 499 -55.14 -35.86 45.82
C TRP A 499 -55.80 -35.13 44.65
N ALA A 500 -57.12 -34.90 44.72
CA ALA A 500 -57.87 -34.13 43.73
C ALA A 500 -57.38 -32.67 43.64
N VAL A 501 -57.10 -32.03 44.79
CA VAL A 501 -56.55 -30.67 44.84
C VAL A 501 -55.15 -30.62 44.22
N THR A 502 -54.25 -31.55 44.55
CA THR A 502 -52.93 -31.61 43.93
C THR A 502 -53.00 -31.81 42.43
N LEU A 503 -53.86 -32.70 41.93
CA LEU A 503 -54.06 -32.89 40.48
C LEU A 503 -54.62 -31.63 39.80
N LEU A 504 -55.54 -30.92 40.47
CA LEU A 504 -56.10 -29.68 39.95
C LEU A 504 -55.06 -28.56 39.88
N VAL A 505 -54.25 -28.37 40.92
CA VAL A 505 -53.16 -27.37 40.92
C VAL A 505 -52.13 -27.69 39.83
N VAL A 506 -51.76 -28.96 39.68
CA VAL A 506 -50.79 -29.40 38.67
C VAL A 506 -51.33 -29.20 37.26
N THR A 507 -52.58 -29.59 36.98
CA THR A 507 -53.19 -29.41 35.65
C THR A 507 -53.35 -27.94 35.28
N LEU A 508 -53.70 -27.07 36.23
CA LEU A 508 -53.74 -25.62 36.03
C LEU A 508 -52.34 -25.05 35.77
N TYR A 509 -51.34 -25.45 36.54
CA TYR A 509 -49.95 -25.04 36.33
C TYR A 509 -49.42 -25.46 34.96
N TYR A 510 -49.63 -26.71 34.54
CA TYR A 510 -49.24 -27.19 33.21
C TYR A 510 -49.97 -26.46 32.08
N LYS A 511 -51.28 -26.21 32.22
CA LYS A 511 -52.03 -25.42 31.22
C LYS A 511 -51.48 -24.01 31.12
N TRP A 512 -51.25 -23.35 32.24
CA TRP A 512 -50.69 -21.99 32.27
C TRP A 512 -49.29 -21.91 31.67
N GLU A 513 -48.40 -22.85 32.03
CA GLU A 513 -47.04 -22.90 31.49
C GLU A 513 -47.05 -23.17 29.98
N SER A 514 -47.90 -24.10 29.52
CA SER A 514 -48.02 -24.40 28.08
C SER A 514 -48.51 -23.19 27.29
N TRP A 515 -49.50 -22.46 27.80
CA TRP A 515 -49.99 -21.23 27.18
C TRP A 515 -48.91 -20.15 27.13
N ARG A 516 -48.12 -19.99 28.20
CA ARG A 516 -46.98 -19.05 28.24
C ARG A 516 -45.88 -19.41 27.26
N ARG A 517 -45.57 -20.70 27.10
CA ARG A 517 -44.58 -21.20 26.12
C ARG A 517 -45.03 -20.96 24.68
N GLU A 518 -46.31 -21.20 24.38
CA GLU A 518 -46.88 -20.91 23.05
C GLU A 518 -46.79 -19.42 22.68
N GLN A 519 -47.02 -18.50 23.63
CA GLN A 519 -46.90 -17.06 23.37
C GLN A 519 -45.46 -16.64 23.05
N ARG A 520 -44.47 -17.21 23.73
CA ARG A 520 -43.04 -16.95 23.44
C ARG A 520 -42.62 -17.50 22.08
N ALA A 521 -43.07 -18.70 21.73
CA ALA A 521 -42.80 -19.30 20.42
C ALA A 521 -43.40 -18.45 19.28
N ARG A 522 -44.62 -17.93 19.46
CA ARG A 522 -45.24 -17.02 18.48
C ARG A 522 -44.47 -15.71 18.32
N GLY A 523 -43.96 -15.16 19.42
CA GLY A 523 -43.11 -13.95 19.36
C GLY A 523 -41.83 -14.17 18.54
N LEU A 524 -41.15 -15.31 18.72
CA LEU A 524 -39.93 -15.65 17.99
C LEU A 524 -40.18 -15.94 16.50
N LEU A 525 -41.22 -16.72 16.18
CA LEU A 525 -41.60 -17.07 14.80
C LEU A 525 -42.08 -15.86 13.98
N SER A 526 -42.61 -14.81 14.63
CA SER A 526 -43.04 -13.58 13.95
C SER A 526 -41.89 -12.69 13.48
N HIS A 527 -40.66 -12.94 13.94
CA HIS A 527 -39.46 -12.17 13.59
C HIS A 527 -38.53 -12.91 12.61
N ASP A 528 -38.91 -14.09 12.12
CA ASP A 528 -38.08 -14.91 11.22
C ASP A 528 -38.42 -14.61 9.74
N PRO A 529 -37.53 -13.96 8.99
CA PRO A 529 -37.82 -13.46 7.63
C PRO A 529 -38.09 -14.56 6.60
N ASP A 530 -37.50 -15.75 6.76
CA ASP A 530 -37.64 -16.85 5.80
C ASP A 530 -39.06 -17.47 5.81
N ILE A 531 -39.75 -17.41 6.97
CA ILE A 531 -41.12 -17.92 7.12
C ILE A 531 -42.13 -16.93 6.54
N ALA A 532 -41.84 -15.62 6.64
CA ALA A 532 -42.64 -14.58 6.00
C ALA A 532 -42.57 -14.68 4.46
N GLU A 533 -41.37 -14.91 3.91
CA GLU A 533 -41.16 -15.07 2.46
C GLU A 533 -41.84 -16.33 1.90
N TYR A 534 -41.85 -17.44 2.67
CA TYR A 534 -42.54 -18.67 2.27
C TYR A 534 -44.05 -18.46 2.04
N TRP A 535 -44.71 -17.68 2.91
CA TRP A 535 -46.15 -17.41 2.79
C TRP A 535 -46.47 -16.33 1.76
N GLU A 536 -45.61 -15.33 1.57
CA GLU A 536 -45.76 -14.34 0.49
C GLU A 536 -45.73 -15.03 -0.89
N LYS A 537 -44.98 -16.12 -1.02
CA LYS A 537 -44.89 -16.94 -2.23
C LYS A 537 -46.03 -17.96 -2.42
N HIS A 538 -46.75 -18.34 -1.35
CA HIS A 538 -47.78 -19.38 -1.39
C HIS A 538 -49.20 -18.91 -1.02
N SER A 539 -49.40 -17.63 -0.66
CA SER A 539 -50.72 -17.04 -0.38
C SER A 539 -51.52 -16.69 -1.65
N GLY A 540 -51.53 -17.62 -2.61
CA GLY A 540 -52.33 -17.55 -3.82
C GLY A 540 -53.67 -18.27 -3.67
N THR A 541 -54.33 -18.23 -2.51
CA THR A 541 -55.74 -18.65 -2.42
C THR A 541 -56.45 -18.06 -1.21
N ARG A 542 -57.31 -17.08 -1.52
CA ARG A 542 -58.44 -16.54 -0.75
C ARG A 542 -58.16 -15.48 0.32
N ALA A 543 -58.87 -14.37 0.11
CA ALA A 543 -58.79 -13.07 0.73
C ALA A 543 -59.38 -12.97 2.15
N ASP A 544 -59.01 -11.85 2.78
CA ASP A 544 -59.66 -11.15 3.89
C ASP A 544 -59.80 -11.89 5.22
N THR A 545 -58.81 -11.68 6.09
CA THR A 545 -59.03 -11.22 7.47
C THR A 545 -57.74 -10.57 7.96
N GLY A 546 -57.86 -9.39 8.57
CA GLY A 546 -56.74 -8.57 9.03
C GLY A 546 -55.84 -9.28 10.02
N TYR A 547 -54.61 -8.75 10.17
CA TYR A 547 -53.61 -9.05 11.20
C TYR A 547 -54.12 -10.00 12.30
N ASP A 548 -54.03 -11.30 12.07
CA ASP A 548 -54.25 -12.25 13.16
C ASP A 548 -53.40 -13.50 13.04
N ALA A 549 -52.65 -13.68 14.11
CA ALA A 549 -51.91 -14.84 14.59
C ALA A 549 -51.82 -16.09 13.70
N MET A 550 -50.57 -16.53 13.47
CA MET A 550 -50.20 -17.90 13.10
C MET A 550 -51.16 -18.95 13.71
N PRO A 551 -51.81 -19.81 12.91
CA PRO A 551 -52.82 -20.74 13.39
C PRO A 551 -52.24 -21.68 14.46
N ARG A 552 -52.99 -21.88 15.55
CA ARG A 552 -52.59 -22.70 16.72
C ARG A 552 -52.11 -24.11 16.32
N SER A 553 -52.69 -24.69 15.28
CA SER A 553 -52.31 -26.00 14.75
C SER A 553 -50.87 -26.05 14.23
N PHE A 554 -50.39 -24.97 13.61
CA PHE A 554 -49.04 -24.87 13.06
C PHE A 554 -47.97 -24.77 14.16
N VAL A 555 -48.22 -23.94 15.17
CA VAL A 555 -47.33 -23.82 16.34
C VAL A 555 -47.26 -25.13 17.12
N GLN A 556 -48.38 -25.86 17.21
CA GLN A 556 -48.43 -27.17 17.86
C GLN A 556 -47.65 -28.24 17.07
N HIS A 557 -47.71 -28.21 15.74
CA HIS A 557 -46.93 -29.10 14.88
C HIS A 557 -45.42 -28.84 14.99
N LEU A 558 -44.97 -27.58 14.98
CA LEU A 558 -43.55 -27.22 15.15
C LEU A 558 -43.01 -27.56 16.54
N LEU A 559 -43.86 -27.55 17.57
CA LEU A 559 -43.49 -27.94 18.94
C LEU A 559 -43.52 -29.47 19.18
N GLY A 560 -43.65 -30.28 18.12
CA GLY A 560 -43.58 -31.73 18.20
C GLY A 560 -44.80 -32.39 18.85
N LYS A 561 -45.96 -31.71 18.91
CA LYS A 561 -47.22 -32.34 19.29
C LYS A 561 -47.88 -32.85 18.02
N GLU A 562 -47.91 -34.17 17.82
CA GLU A 562 -48.65 -34.75 16.71
C GLU A 562 -50.14 -34.33 16.77
N PRO A 563 -50.75 -33.95 15.64
CA PRO A 563 -52.17 -33.67 15.60
C PRO A 563 -52.93 -34.99 15.85
N LYS A 564 -53.92 -34.95 16.77
CA LYS A 564 -54.89 -36.05 16.84
C LYS A 564 -55.59 -36.15 15.49
N PRO A 565 -55.72 -37.36 14.90
CA PRO A 565 -56.46 -37.52 13.66
C PRO A 565 -57.90 -37.08 13.88
N ALA A 566 -58.41 -36.24 12.98
CA ALA A 566 -59.81 -35.86 12.94
C ALA A 566 -60.63 -37.10 12.56
N SER A 567 -61.64 -37.41 13.37
CA SER A 567 -62.75 -38.29 13.00
C SER A 567 -63.68 -37.58 12.04
#